data_AF-A0A3R7MJS7-F1
#
_entry.id   AF-A0A3R7MJS7-F1
#
_cell.length_a   1.000
_cell.length_b   1.000
_cell.length_c   1.000
_cell.angle_alpha   90.00
_cell.angle_beta   90.00
_cell.angle_gamma   90.00
#
_symmetry.space_group_name_H-M   'P 1'
#
loop_
_entity.id
_entity.type
_entity.pdbx_description
1 polymer ?
#
loop_
_entity_poly.entity_id
_entity_poly.type
_entity_poly.pdbx_seq_one_letter_code
_entity_poly.pdbx_strand_id
1 'polypeptide(L)'
;MDGDDSITEDEWTSMKRRFSLEGLEWETQDQNLKTLQVWRLLVDAEANLKAVRHINDKLRRQHDQEKEELEEYTEHLRQKCEERVKELDDEVKTLKEDLEALLAGTQAVGTMLLNEGLEDVAQSTLGEQIAYLLVERAKLNEELTAARTKPASDREKELTMQLIKVSTDYELLKRTQQESEEKLAEMTDRVSLLEKASRQLELNNETLAYKLTEALTEIEENENQLRLYSKNSNFKRGESPRVSLRSQDEYGPSSLRSLPISENSFIRRDSQRRSGRKGESPRSSNRQRKHESGRGERSKSAGRSLSRQRRVSRTGSLKLDEGEAGERRLSNAMEAGLLSEDRSFDINDVRRNSVMSSGASSPKKLHSLLDTQIQTARSQINMLDEAELETMKKDLLGAGDKYEFIVRKYELYKIKSKSRVCSIKSTYQTELEGLQRQNNSLEAQVALQRDQLRSDDALRKELESDLASVRAERQEMAVRVREIERELQKRDQEIGLLQEKVKLLQERNQQLNEKLQEMSLAAIVG
;
A
#
# COMPACT_ATOMS: atom_id res chain seq x y z
N MET A 1 -34.45 23.93 16.82
CA MET A 1 -34.19 22.99 17.94
C MET A 1 -35.03 23.52 19.09
N ASP A 2 -36.34 23.34 18.99
CA ASP A 2 -37.25 23.64 20.08
C ASP A 2 -36.97 22.56 21.13
N GLY A 3 -36.44 22.99 22.28
CA GLY A 3 -36.24 22.12 23.42
C GLY A 3 -37.62 21.62 23.85
N ASP A 4 -37.86 20.34 23.65
CA ASP A 4 -39.04 19.67 24.17
C ASP A 4 -38.99 19.74 25.70
N ASP A 5 -39.70 20.72 26.27
CA ASP A 5 -39.90 20.90 27.71
C ASP A 5 -40.76 19.77 28.33
N SER A 6 -40.84 18.60 27.69
CA SER A 6 -41.41 17.37 28.26
C SER A 6 -40.56 16.75 29.38
N ILE A 7 -39.45 17.42 29.75
CA ILE A 7 -38.62 17.06 30.89
C ILE A 7 -39.44 17.31 32.16
N THR A 8 -39.84 16.20 32.78
CA THR A 8 -40.63 16.04 34.01
C THR A 8 -42.13 15.79 33.82
N GLU A 9 -42.53 14.93 32.89
CA GLU A 9 -43.58 13.97 33.30
C GLU A 9 -43.06 13.25 34.55
N ASP A 10 -43.60 13.62 35.71
CA ASP A 10 -43.30 12.98 36.99
C ASP A 10 -43.42 11.46 36.81
N GLU A 11 -42.37 10.73 37.20
CA GLU A 11 -42.26 9.27 37.08
C GLU A 11 -43.49 8.57 37.64
N TRP A 12 -44.11 9.19 38.65
CA TRP A 12 -45.36 8.75 39.25
C TRP A 12 -46.56 8.81 38.30
N THR A 13 -46.72 9.89 37.56
CA THR A 13 -47.75 10.03 36.52
C THR A 13 -47.56 9.02 35.41
N SER A 14 -46.31 8.76 35.01
CA SER A 14 -45.98 7.74 34.01
C SER A 14 -46.35 6.34 34.50
N MET A 15 -46.07 6.05 35.77
CA MET A 15 -46.44 4.78 36.40
C MET A 15 -47.95 4.60 36.47
N LYS A 16 -48.70 5.61 36.91
CA LYS A 16 -50.18 5.59 36.91
C LYS A 16 -50.75 5.35 35.50
N ARG A 17 -50.19 6.02 34.49
CA ARG A 17 -50.59 5.83 33.09
C ARG A 17 -50.37 4.38 32.62
N ARG A 18 -49.22 3.77 32.96
CA ARG A 18 -48.94 2.36 32.64
C ARG A 18 -49.91 1.39 33.31
N PHE A 19 -50.25 1.62 34.58
CA PHE A 19 -51.29 0.84 35.26
C PHE A 19 -52.64 0.96 34.56
N SER A 20 -53.05 2.18 34.18
CA SER A 20 -54.28 2.39 33.41
C SER A 20 -54.27 1.70 32.05
N LEU A 21 -53.13 1.66 31.35
CA LEU A 21 -52.98 0.94 30.07
C LEU A 21 -53.13 -0.57 30.22
N GLU A 22 -52.77 -1.13 31.37
CA GLU A 22 -52.95 -2.54 31.70
C GLU A 22 -54.36 -2.84 32.27
N GLY A 23 -55.25 -1.84 32.33
CA GLY A 23 -56.60 -1.99 32.88
C GLY A 23 -56.64 -2.07 34.40
N LEU A 24 -55.59 -1.61 35.08
CA LEU A 24 -55.49 -1.58 36.54
C LEU A 24 -55.72 -0.15 37.04
N GLU A 25 -56.73 0.01 37.90
CA GLU A 25 -56.99 1.30 38.56
C GLU A 25 -56.04 1.49 39.75
N TRP A 26 -55.17 2.51 39.66
CA TRP A 26 -54.18 2.80 40.69
C TRP A 26 -54.79 3.05 42.08
N GLU A 27 -55.99 3.64 42.17
CA GLU A 27 -56.56 4.03 43.46
C GLU A 27 -57.23 2.86 44.21
N THR A 28 -57.74 1.87 43.47
CA THR A 28 -58.56 0.77 44.02
C THR A 28 -57.76 -0.50 44.33
N GLN A 29 -56.52 -0.58 43.87
CA GLN A 29 -55.70 -1.79 43.96
C GLN A 29 -54.98 -1.93 45.32
N ASP A 30 -54.93 -3.16 45.86
CA ASP A 30 -54.19 -3.47 47.10
C ASP A 30 -52.70 -3.14 46.96
N GLN A 31 -52.09 -2.66 48.04
CA GLN A 31 -50.71 -2.20 48.06
C GLN A 31 -49.74 -3.31 47.64
N ASN A 32 -49.99 -4.56 48.05
CA ASN A 32 -49.15 -5.70 47.67
C ASN A 32 -49.21 -5.99 46.16
N LEU A 33 -50.39 -5.86 45.56
CA LEU A 33 -50.58 -6.09 44.13
C LEU A 33 -49.93 -4.97 43.30
N LYS A 34 -49.96 -3.72 43.78
CA LYS A 34 -49.19 -2.61 43.20
C LYS A 34 -47.69 -2.89 43.23
N THR A 35 -47.16 -3.30 44.39
CA THR A 35 -45.74 -3.62 44.52
C THR A 35 -45.32 -4.75 43.58
N LEU A 36 -46.14 -5.80 43.46
CA LEU A 36 -45.87 -6.92 42.54
C LEU A 36 -45.89 -6.48 41.07
N GLN A 37 -46.84 -5.62 40.68
CA GLN A 37 -46.92 -5.09 39.33
C GLN A 37 -45.74 -4.16 39.00
N VAL A 38 -45.35 -3.28 39.93
CA VAL A 38 -44.15 -2.44 39.77
C VAL A 38 -42.89 -3.31 39.65
N TRP A 39 -42.77 -4.37 40.46
CA TRP A 39 -41.65 -5.31 40.36
C TRP A 39 -41.59 -6.00 39.00
N ARG A 40 -42.74 -6.47 38.48
CA ARG A 40 -42.83 -7.03 37.12
C ARG A 40 -42.37 -6.02 36.06
N LEU A 41 -42.85 -4.78 36.12
CA LEU A 41 -42.44 -3.72 35.20
C LEU A 41 -40.93 -3.43 35.27
N LEU A 42 -40.33 -3.49 36.46
CA LEU A 42 -38.89 -3.34 36.63
C LEU A 42 -38.12 -4.50 36.00
N VAL A 43 -38.58 -5.74 36.17
CA VAL A 43 -37.97 -6.92 35.54
C VAL A 43 -38.07 -6.85 34.01
N ASP A 44 -39.24 -6.46 33.47
CA ASP A 44 -39.43 -6.27 32.03
C ASP A 44 -38.55 -5.13 31.49
N ALA A 45 -38.42 -4.03 32.23
CA ALA A 45 -37.51 -2.93 31.88
C ALA A 45 -36.04 -3.39 31.89
N GLU A 46 -35.63 -4.21 32.86
CA GLU A 46 -34.28 -4.77 32.91
C GLU A 46 -34.02 -5.71 31.71
N ALA A 47 -34.97 -6.58 31.37
CA ALA A 47 -34.89 -7.46 30.20
C ALA A 47 -34.79 -6.64 28.89
N ASN A 48 -35.60 -5.59 28.75
CA ASN A 48 -35.54 -4.68 27.62
C ASN A 48 -34.20 -3.94 27.53
N LEU A 49 -33.67 -3.44 28.65
CA LEU A 49 -32.35 -2.80 28.69
C LEU A 49 -31.24 -3.78 28.31
N LYS A 50 -31.30 -5.04 28.73
CA LYS A 50 -30.35 -6.09 28.30
C LYS A 50 -30.44 -6.34 26.79
N ALA A 51 -31.65 -6.42 26.23
CA ALA A 51 -31.86 -6.58 24.79
C ALA A 51 -31.33 -5.38 23.99
N VAL A 52 -31.61 -4.15 24.43
CA VAL A 52 -31.11 -2.91 23.81
C VAL A 52 -29.58 -2.84 23.88
N ARG A 53 -28.97 -3.20 25.02
CA ARG A 53 -27.50 -3.28 25.13
C ARG A 53 -26.93 -4.27 24.12
N HIS A 54 -27.51 -5.47 24.02
CA HIS A 54 -27.06 -6.47 23.05
C HIS A 54 -27.19 -5.97 21.59
N ILE A 55 -28.28 -5.27 21.24
CA ILE A 55 -28.45 -4.65 19.92
C ILE A 55 -27.39 -3.57 19.70
N ASN A 56 -27.12 -2.71 20.69
CA ASN A 56 -26.08 -1.68 20.60
C ASN A 56 -24.70 -2.30 20.38
N ASP A 57 -24.36 -3.36 21.13
CA ASP A 57 -23.11 -4.09 20.96
C ASP A 57 -23.01 -4.75 19.58
N LYS A 58 -24.13 -5.24 19.03
CA LYS A 58 -24.16 -5.78 17.67
C LYS A 58 -23.91 -4.68 16.63
N LEU A 59 -24.56 -3.52 16.78
CA LEU A 59 -24.37 -2.37 15.89
C LEU A 59 -22.94 -1.82 15.96
N ARG A 60 -22.34 -1.76 17.16
CA ARG A 60 -20.93 -1.37 17.31
C ARG A 60 -20.00 -2.30 16.53
N ARG A 61 -20.16 -3.62 16.69
CA ARG A 61 -19.37 -4.60 15.91
C ARG A 61 -19.57 -4.46 14.40
N GLN A 62 -20.80 -4.17 13.94
CA GLN A 62 -21.07 -3.93 12.53
C GLN A 62 -20.37 -2.66 12.03
N HIS A 63 -20.46 -1.57 12.79
CA HIS A 63 -19.77 -0.33 12.48
C HIS A 63 -18.24 -0.49 12.45
N ASP A 64 -17.67 -1.22 13.41
CA ASP A 64 -16.24 -1.51 13.44
C ASP A 64 -15.80 -2.35 12.23
N GLN A 65 -16.64 -3.32 11.82
CA GLN A 65 -16.40 -4.10 10.60
C GLN A 65 -16.48 -3.24 9.33
N GLU A 66 -17.51 -2.40 9.19
CA GLU A 66 -17.64 -1.48 8.04
C GLU A 66 -16.46 -0.51 7.97
N LYS A 67 -15.97 -0.06 9.13
CA LYS A 67 -14.77 0.78 9.23
C LYS A 67 -13.52 0.03 8.74
N GLU A 68 -13.31 -1.21 9.17
CA GLU A 68 -12.20 -2.06 8.70
C GLU A 68 -12.25 -2.29 7.19
N GLU A 69 -13.44 -2.58 6.62
CA GLU A 69 -13.64 -2.74 5.18
C GLU A 69 -13.34 -1.45 4.39
N LEU A 70 -13.68 -0.28 4.94
CA LEU A 70 -13.35 1.02 4.35
C LEU A 70 -11.85 1.30 4.41
N GLU A 71 -11.19 1.00 5.53
CA GLU A 71 -9.74 1.13 5.68
C GLU A 71 -9.01 0.26 4.64
N GLU A 72 -9.41 -1.01 4.47
CA GLU A 72 -8.88 -1.92 3.44
C GLU A 72 -9.08 -1.36 2.01
N TYR A 73 -10.27 -0.81 1.72
CA TYR A 73 -10.54 -0.21 0.40
C TYR A 73 -9.70 1.03 0.13
N THR A 74 -9.51 1.90 1.14
CA THR A 74 -8.64 3.07 1.02
C THR A 74 -7.18 2.70 0.80
N GLU A 75 -6.69 1.67 1.48
CA GLU A 75 -5.33 1.17 1.32
C GLU A 75 -5.13 0.56 -0.09
N HIS A 76 -6.12 -0.17 -0.61
CA HIS A 76 -6.08 -0.68 -1.97
C HIS A 76 -6.04 0.45 -3.03
N LEU A 77 -6.80 1.52 -2.83
CA LEU A 77 -6.74 2.70 -3.70
C LEU A 77 -5.39 3.40 -3.62
N ARG A 78 -4.83 3.55 -2.40
CA ARG A 78 -3.49 4.12 -2.20
C ARG A 78 -2.43 3.33 -2.96
N GLN A 79 -2.45 2.00 -2.84
CA GLN A 79 -1.52 1.12 -3.56
C GLN A 79 -1.62 1.28 -5.08
N LYS A 80 -2.84 1.33 -5.64
CA LYS A 80 -3.05 1.55 -7.09
C LYS A 80 -2.54 2.92 -7.56
N CYS A 81 -2.72 3.96 -6.75
CA CYS A 81 -2.18 5.28 -7.05
C CYS A 81 -0.64 5.26 -7.03
N GLU A 82 -0.02 4.60 -6.05
CA GLU A 82 1.44 4.44 -5.99
C GLU A 82 1.99 3.65 -7.18
N GLU A 83 1.34 2.56 -7.59
CA GLU A 83 1.68 1.81 -8.79
C GLU A 83 1.61 2.70 -10.04
N ARG A 84 0.53 3.48 -10.19
CA ARG A 84 0.39 4.39 -11.34
C ARG A 84 1.43 5.51 -11.36
N VAL A 85 1.80 6.04 -10.20
CA VAL A 85 2.88 7.04 -10.10
C VAL A 85 4.21 6.43 -10.53
N LYS A 86 4.53 5.21 -10.09
CA LYS A 86 5.75 4.49 -10.52
C LYS A 86 5.78 4.26 -12.03
N GLU A 87 4.66 3.82 -12.63
CA GLU A 87 4.55 3.65 -14.08
C GLU A 87 4.82 4.95 -14.84
N LEU A 88 4.29 6.08 -14.35
CA LEU A 88 4.50 7.39 -14.97
C LEU A 88 5.96 7.87 -14.79
N ASP A 89 6.58 7.61 -13.64
CA ASP A 89 7.99 7.93 -13.41
C ASP A 89 8.90 7.13 -14.35
N ASP A 90 8.60 5.85 -14.57
CA ASP A 90 9.30 4.99 -15.52
C ASP A 90 9.09 5.48 -16.96
N GLU A 91 7.88 5.85 -17.36
CA GLU A 91 7.58 6.43 -18.68
C GLU A 91 8.35 7.75 -18.90
N VAL A 92 8.32 8.66 -17.94
CA VAL A 92 9.09 9.91 -17.99
C VAL A 92 10.59 9.65 -18.10
N LYS A 93 11.10 8.63 -17.42
CA LYS A 93 12.51 8.24 -17.53
C LYS A 93 12.85 7.74 -18.93
N THR A 94 12.03 6.86 -19.51
CA THR A 94 12.24 6.37 -20.88
C THR A 94 12.18 7.50 -21.92
N LEU A 95 11.23 8.42 -21.79
CA LEU A 95 11.11 9.59 -22.68
C LEU A 95 12.31 10.53 -22.57
N LYS A 96 12.90 10.68 -21.38
CA LYS A 96 14.15 11.45 -21.19
C LYS A 96 15.33 10.77 -21.88
N GLU A 97 15.46 9.45 -21.71
CA GLU A 97 16.52 8.65 -22.38
C GLU A 97 16.40 8.75 -23.92
N ASP A 98 15.18 8.66 -24.46
CA ASP A 98 14.91 8.82 -25.90
C ASP A 98 15.24 10.24 -26.40
N LEU A 99 14.89 11.27 -25.63
CA LEU A 99 15.19 12.66 -25.97
C LEU A 99 16.70 12.92 -25.95
N GLU A 100 17.42 12.40 -24.96
CA GLU A 100 18.88 12.46 -24.90
C GLU A 100 19.53 11.73 -26.09
N ALA A 101 19.02 10.55 -26.46
CA ALA A 101 19.49 9.81 -27.62
C ALA A 101 19.26 10.57 -28.95
N LEU A 102 18.10 11.21 -29.11
CA LEU A 102 17.79 12.05 -30.28
C LEU A 102 18.68 13.31 -30.34
N LEU A 103 18.93 13.95 -29.20
CA LEU A 103 19.84 15.09 -29.12
C LEU A 103 21.28 14.67 -29.46
N ALA A 104 21.75 13.54 -28.94
CA ALA A 104 23.06 12.99 -29.26
C ALA A 104 23.17 12.65 -30.77
N GLY A 105 22.13 12.05 -31.36
CA GLY A 105 22.07 11.78 -32.79
C GLY A 105 22.10 13.07 -33.63
N THR A 106 21.39 14.11 -33.19
CA THR A 106 21.38 15.42 -33.85
C THR A 106 22.75 16.09 -33.80
N GLN A 107 23.42 16.06 -32.64
CA GLN A 107 24.77 16.57 -32.48
C GLN A 107 25.77 15.80 -33.36
N ALA A 108 25.65 14.48 -33.43
CA ALA A 108 26.49 13.65 -34.30
C ALA A 108 26.36 14.06 -35.77
N VAL A 109 25.14 14.25 -36.28
CA VAL A 109 24.91 14.75 -37.65
C VAL A 109 25.55 16.12 -37.85
N GLY A 110 25.40 17.03 -36.90
CA GLY A 110 26.06 18.35 -36.93
C GLY A 110 27.58 18.23 -37.02
N THR A 111 28.21 17.38 -36.20
CA THR A 111 29.67 17.17 -36.26
C THR A 111 30.12 16.54 -37.58
N MET A 112 29.33 15.66 -38.18
CA MET A 112 29.63 15.08 -39.50
C MET A 112 29.57 16.13 -40.60
N LEU A 113 28.54 16.99 -40.60
CA LEU A 113 28.43 18.09 -41.58
C LEU A 113 29.60 19.07 -41.47
N LEU A 114 30.03 19.41 -40.25
CA LEU A 114 31.22 20.23 -40.01
C LEU A 114 32.48 19.57 -40.60
N ASN A 115 32.68 18.28 -40.35
CA ASN A 115 33.85 17.55 -40.84
C ASN A 115 33.92 17.46 -42.38
N GLU A 116 32.76 17.46 -43.06
CA GLU A 116 32.66 17.48 -44.52
C GLU A 116 32.78 18.90 -45.12
N GLY A 117 33.00 19.92 -44.30
CA GLY A 117 33.13 21.32 -44.73
C GLY A 117 31.79 22.00 -45.07
N LEU A 118 30.67 21.42 -44.64
CA LEU A 118 29.32 21.96 -44.82
C LEU A 118 28.90 22.81 -43.62
N GLU A 119 29.74 23.79 -43.28
CA GLU A 119 29.64 24.58 -42.05
C GLU A 119 28.35 25.39 -41.98
N ASP A 120 27.93 25.99 -43.10
CA ASP A 120 26.69 26.75 -43.24
C ASP A 120 25.44 25.87 -43.05
N VAL A 121 25.52 24.60 -43.50
CA VAL A 121 24.43 23.63 -43.34
C VAL A 121 24.39 23.12 -41.90
N ALA A 122 25.55 22.84 -41.29
CA ALA A 122 25.63 22.38 -39.91
C ALA A 122 25.05 23.39 -38.90
N GLN A 123 25.13 24.68 -39.19
CA GLN A 123 24.55 25.76 -38.36
C GLN A 123 23.08 26.04 -38.66
N SER A 124 22.54 25.51 -39.76
CA SER A 124 21.13 25.67 -40.13
C SER A 124 20.19 24.85 -39.23
N THR A 125 18.89 25.11 -39.29
CA THR A 125 17.89 24.36 -38.51
C THR A 125 17.84 22.89 -38.93
N LEU A 126 17.42 21.98 -38.05
CA LEU A 126 17.34 20.55 -38.37
C LEU A 126 16.52 20.27 -39.64
N GLY A 127 15.44 21.03 -39.86
CA GLY A 127 14.62 20.94 -41.08
C GLY A 127 15.40 21.30 -42.35
N GLU A 128 16.23 22.34 -42.29
CA GLU A 128 17.10 22.76 -43.40
C GLU A 128 18.23 21.76 -43.64
N GLN A 129 18.84 21.23 -42.57
CA GLN A 129 19.82 20.14 -42.65
C GLN A 129 19.23 18.91 -43.35
N ILE A 130 18.03 18.48 -42.95
CA ILE A 130 17.33 17.35 -43.57
C ILE A 130 17.00 17.65 -45.03
N ALA A 131 16.47 18.84 -45.33
CA ALA A 131 16.14 19.22 -46.71
C ALA A 131 17.39 19.21 -47.62
N TYR A 132 18.51 19.76 -47.15
CA TYR A 132 19.78 19.72 -47.86
C TYR A 132 20.25 18.29 -48.12
N LEU A 133 20.27 17.44 -47.07
CA LEU A 133 20.68 16.03 -47.19
C LEU A 133 19.77 15.24 -48.14
N LEU A 134 18.46 15.52 -48.17
CA LEU A 134 17.53 14.88 -49.10
C LEU A 134 17.78 15.28 -50.55
N VAL A 135 18.06 16.56 -50.81
CA VAL A 135 18.41 17.05 -52.15
C VAL A 135 19.74 16.44 -52.61
N GLU A 136 20.77 16.46 -51.76
CA GLU A 136 22.08 15.91 -52.12
C GLU A 136 22.01 14.38 -52.30
N ARG A 137 21.20 13.68 -51.49
CA ARG A 137 20.91 12.25 -51.69
C ARG A 137 20.23 11.99 -53.03
N ALA A 138 19.27 12.81 -53.45
CA ALA A 138 18.60 12.65 -54.73
C ALA A 138 19.59 12.85 -55.90
N LYS A 139 20.42 13.89 -55.82
CA LYS A 139 21.48 14.18 -56.79
C LYS A 139 22.52 13.06 -56.86
N LEU A 140 23.04 12.59 -55.71
CA LEU A 140 23.97 11.46 -55.67
C LEU A 140 23.35 10.18 -56.22
N ASN A 141 22.06 9.93 -55.97
CA ASN A 141 21.36 8.79 -56.57
C ASN A 141 21.28 8.92 -58.10
N GLU A 142 20.99 10.10 -58.64
CA GLU A 142 21.02 10.36 -60.09
C GLU A 142 22.43 10.12 -60.66
N GLU A 143 23.47 10.67 -60.03
CA GLU A 143 24.87 10.45 -60.41
C GLU A 143 25.26 8.96 -60.37
N LEU A 144 24.78 8.22 -59.37
CA LEU A 144 25.04 6.79 -59.19
C LEU A 144 24.30 5.96 -60.25
N THR A 145 23.07 6.32 -60.61
CA THR A 145 22.34 5.71 -61.73
C THR A 145 23.01 6.00 -63.08
N ALA A 146 23.54 7.22 -63.28
CA ALA A 146 24.32 7.58 -64.45
C ALA A 146 25.68 6.87 -64.50
N ALA A 147 26.32 6.63 -63.35
CA ALA A 147 27.58 5.88 -63.28
C ALA A 147 27.39 4.36 -63.45
N ARG A 148 26.18 3.84 -63.20
CA ARG A 148 25.81 2.42 -63.44
C ARG A 148 25.63 2.08 -64.92
N THR A 149 25.58 3.05 -65.83
CA THR A 149 25.48 2.81 -67.28
C THR A 149 26.83 2.66 -67.99
N LYS A 150 27.97 2.79 -67.29
CA LYS A 150 29.31 2.49 -67.83
C LYS A 150 29.69 1.02 -67.59
N PRO A 151 30.30 0.34 -68.59
CA PRO A 151 30.55 -1.10 -68.55
C PRO A 151 31.46 -1.47 -67.37
N ALA A 152 30.89 -2.35 -66.53
CA ALA A 152 31.38 -2.77 -65.24
C ALA A 152 32.38 -3.92 -65.38
N SER A 153 33.68 -3.63 -65.25
CA SER A 153 34.70 -4.68 -65.06
C SER A 153 35.45 -4.48 -63.73
N ASP A 154 35.70 -3.24 -63.32
CA ASP A 154 36.43 -2.96 -62.08
C ASP A 154 35.50 -2.55 -60.92
N ARG A 155 34.37 -1.90 -61.22
CA ARG A 155 33.33 -1.59 -60.23
C ARG A 155 32.67 -2.83 -59.64
N GLU A 156 32.59 -3.91 -60.41
CA GLU A 156 32.06 -5.18 -59.95
C GLU A 156 33.03 -5.89 -58.98
N LYS A 157 34.35 -5.73 -59.19
CA LYS A 157 35.38 -6.19 -58.25
C LYS A 157 35.39 -5.40 -56.95
N GLU A 158 35.21 -4.08 -57.04
CA GLU A 158 35.05 -3.20 -55.86
C GLU A 158 33.78 -3.56 -55.06
N LEU A 159 32.65 -3.75 -55.75
CA LEU A 159 31.37 -4.11 -55.12
C LEU A 159 31.41 -5.51 -54.50
N THR A 160 32.07 -6.48 -55.14
CA THR A 160 32.28 -7.81 -54.55
C THR A 160 33.20 -7.74 -53.34
N MET A 161 34.25 -6.90 -53.35
CA MET A 161 35.11 -6.69 -52.19
C MET A 161 34.38 -5.99 -51.03
N GLN A 162 33.54 -4.99 -51.31
CA GLN A 162 32.69 -4.35 -50.30
C GLN A 162 31.62 -5.30 -49.77
N LEU A 163 31.04 -6.16 -50.61
CA LEU A 163 30.07 -7.18 -50.19
C LEU A 163 30.73 -8.20 -49.26
N ILE A 164 31.97 -8.63 -49.56
CA ILE A 164 32.76 -9.48 -48.67
C ILE A 164 32.99 -8.78 -47.33
N LYS A 165 33.40 -7.50 -47.35
CA LYS A 165 33.65 -6.72 -46.12
C LYS A 165 32.38 -6.56 -45.27
N VAL A 166 31.26 -6.19 -45.88
CA VAL A 166 29.97 -6.05 -45.18
C VAL A 166 29.50 -7.41 -44.64
N SER A 167 29.72 -8.48 -45.39
CA SER A 167 29.42 -9.84 -44.92
C SER A 167 30.29 -10.24 -43.73
N THR A 168 31.57 -9.89 -43.70
CA THR A 168 32.46 -10.17 -42.56
C THR A 168 32.10 -9.32 -41.34
N ASP A 169 31.77 -8.04 -41.54
CA ASP A 169 31.38 -7.14 -40.46
C ASP A 169 30.03 -7.56 -39.85
N TYR A 170 29.08 -8.01 -40.68
CA TYR A 170 27.81 -8.57 -40.23
C TYR A 170 28.00 -9.85 -39.40
N GLU A 171 28.87 -10.77 -39.83
CA GLU A 171 29.20 -11.96 -39.03
C GLU A 171 29.86 -11.59 -37.69
N LEU A 172 30.73 -10.58 -37.68
CA LEU A 172 31.39 -10.14 -36.46
C LEU A 172 30.39 -9.49 -35.50
N LEU A 173 29.50 -8.64 -36.00
CA LEU A 173 28.43 -8.03 -35.21
C LEU A 173 27.49 -9.09 -34.61
N LYS A 174 27.16 -10.12 -35.40
CA LYS A 174 26.36 -11.26 -34.94
C LYS A 174 27.05 -12.03 -33.82
N ARG A 175 28.38 -12.23 -33.90
CA ARG A 175 29.16 -12.85 -32.80
C ARG A 175 29.15 -11.98 -31.54
N THR A 176 29.36 -10.66 -31.68
CA THR A 176 29.33 -9.76 -30.52
C THR A 176 27.95 -9.67 -29.87
N GLN A 177 26.89 -9.71 -30.68
CA GLN A 177 25.52 -9.76 -30.17
C GLN A 177 25.29 -11.07 -29.39
N GLN A 178 25.69 -12.21 -29.96
CA GLN A 178 25.57 -13.50 -29.28
C GLN A 178 26.35 -13.52 -27.95
N GLU A 179 27.57 -12.98 -27.91
CA GLU A 179 28.36 -12.85 -26.67
C GLU A 179 27.66 -11.96 -25.63
N SER A 180 27.00 -10.88 -26.07
CA SER A 180 26.21 -10.03 -25.16
C SER A 180 24.95 -10.73 -24.63
N GLU A 181 24.26 -11.52 -25.46
CA GLU A 181 23.12 -12.33 -25.06
C GLU A 181 23.52 -13.44 -24.07
N GLU A 182 24.66 -14.10 -24.29
CA GLU A 182 25.22 -15.08 -23.36
C GLU A 182 25.58 -14.44 -22.01
N LYS A 183 26.18 -13.24 -22.01
CA LYS A 183 26.46 -12.48 -20.76
C LYS A 183 25.18 -12.04 -20.05
N LEU A 184 24.16 -11.62 -20.78
CA LEU A 184 22.87 -11.27 -20.20
C LEU A 184 22.22 -12.52 -19.56
N ALA A 185 22.26 -13.66 -20.23
CA ALA A 185 21.76 -14.92 -19.67
C ALA A 185 22.51 -15.31 -18.39
N GLU A 186 23.85 -15.20 -18.36
CA GLU A 186 24.65 -15.46 -17.16
C GLU A 186 24.29 -14.51 -16.01
N MET A 187 24.10 -13.22 -16.30
CA MET A 187 23.68 -12.22 -15.31
C MET A 187 22.27 -12.49 -14.79
N THR A 188 21.33 -12.90 -15.65
CA THR A 188 19.97 -13.30 -15.26
C THR A 188 20.00 -14.52 -14.34
N ASP A 189 20.81 -15.54 -14.64
CA ASP A 189 20.97 -16.72 -13.78
C ASP A 189 21.58 -16.34 -12.43
N ARG A 190 22.57 -15.44 -12.42
CA ARG A 190 23.17 -14.92 -11.19
C ARG A 190 22.17 -14.15 -10.33
N VAL A 191 21.33 -13.30 -10.92
CA VAL A 191 20.26 -12.59 -10.21
C VAL A 191 19.26 -13.60 -9.62
N SER A 192 18.85 -14.62 -10.39
CA SER A 192 17.95 -15.67 -9.90
C SER A 192 18.52 -16.43 -8.71
N LEU A 193 19.84 -16.71 -8.70
CA LEU A 193 20.50 -17.34 -7.55
C LEU A 193 20.53 -16.42 -6.32
N LEU A 194 20.80 -15.13 -6.51
CA LEU A 194 20.79 -14.14 -5.42
C LEU A 194 19.39 -13.96 -4.83
N GLU A 195 18.35 -13.93 -5.66
CA GLU A 195 16.95 -13.88 -5.19
C GLU A 195 16.57 -15.11 -4.36
N LYS A 196 16.97 -16.31 -4.80
CA LYS A 196 16.76 -17.54 -4.03
C LYS A 196 17.49 -17.50 -2.68
N ALA A 197 18.73 -17.00 -2.66
CA ALA A 197 19.50 -16.83 -1.42
C ALA A 197 18.85 -15.78 -0.49
N SER A 198 18.35 -14.66 -1.02
CA SER A 198 17.63 -13.64 -0.25
C SER A 198 16.37 -14.20 0.40
N ARG A 199 15.52 -14.89 -0.38
CA ARG A 199 14.31 -15.55 0.16
C ARG A 199 14.63 -16.57 1.24
N GLN A 200 15.75 -17.30 1.11
CA GLN A 200 16.17 -18.23 2.15
C GLN A 200 16.60 -17.52 3.43
N LEU A 201 17.27 -16.37 3.33
CA LEU A 201 17.63 -15.55 4.49
C LEU A 201 16.39 -14.94 5.16
N GLU A 202 15.40 -14.52 4.38
CA GLU A 202 14.10 -14.05 4.89
C GLU A 202 13.41 -15.14 5.72
N LEU A 203 13.29 -16.36 5.17
CA LEU A 203 12.71 -17.50 5.91
C LEU A 203 13.48 -17.85 7.19
N ASN A 204 14.81 -17.74 7.15
CA ASN A 204 15.65 -17.97 8.33
C ASN A 204 15.41 -16.88 9.39
N ASN A 205 15.27 -15.61 8.97
CA ASN A 205 14.96 -14.50 9.87
C ASN A 205 13.57 -14.65 10.50
N GLU A 206 12.56 -15.05 9.72
CA GLU A 206 11.22 -15.36 10.25
C GLU A 206 11.28 -16.51 11.27
N THR A 207 12.03 -17.56 10.98
CA THR A 207 12.22 -18.69 11.90
C THR A 207 12.92 -18.26 13.19
N LEU A 208 13.93 -17.39 13.10
CA LEU A 208 14.62 -16.84 14.26
C LEU A 208 13.72 -15.92 15.08
N ALA A 209 12.92 -15.07 14.41
CA ALA A 209 11.95 -14.21 15.07
C ALA A 209 10.92 -15.06 15.84
N TYR A 210 10.39 -16.12 15.23
CA TYR A 210 9.48 -17.05 15.90
C TYR A 210 10.10 -17.70 17.15
N LYS A 211 11.32 -18.22 17.04
CA LYS A 211 12.05 -18.79 18.20
C LYS A 211 12.32 -17.76 19.31
N LEU A 212 12.55 -16.51 18.93
CA LEU A 212 12.76 -15.43 19.89
C LEU A 212 11.46 -15.07 20.61
N THR A 213 10.32 -15.04 19.90
CA THR A 213 9.00 -14.88 20.51
C THR A 213 8.67 -16.04 21.45
N GLU A 214 8.93 -17.28 21.04
CA GLU A 214 8.76 -18.48 21.87
C GLU A 214 9.58 -18.40 23.17
N ALA A 215 10.87 -18.06 23.07
CA ALA A 215 11.73 -17.88 24.24
C ALA A 215 11.27 -16.73 25.15
N LEU A 216 10.76 -15.63 24.59
CA LEU A 216 10.18 -14.53 25.38
C LEU A 216 8.92 -14.96 26.13
N THR A 217 8.05 -15.74 25.49
CA THR A 217 6.86 -16.29 26.17
C THR A 217 7.23 -17.27 27.29
N GLU A 218 8.24 -18.12 27.10
CA GLU A 218 8.75 -19.01 28.16
C GLU A 218 9.33 -18.21 29.34
N ILE A 219 10.05 -17.12 29.08
CA ILE A 219 10.56 -16.23 30.13
C ILE A 219 9.39 -15.59 30.89
N GLU A 220 8.38 -15.08 30.20
CA GLU A 220 7.20 -14.46 30.81
C GLU A 220 6.42 -15.47 31.69
N GLU A 221 6.24 -16.70 31.21
CA GLU A 221 5.64 -17.79 31.99
C GLU A 221 6.46 -18.11 33.25
N ASN A 222 7.79 -18.21 33.13
CA ASN A 222 8.68 -18.44 34.26
C ASN A 222 8.65 -17.28 35.28
N GLU A 223 8.62 -16.03 34.82
CA GLU A 223 8.45 -14.86 35.70
C GLU A 223 7.11 -14.90 36.43
N ASN A 224 6.03 -15.28 35.75
CA ASN A 224 4.71 -15.42 36.35
C ASN A 224 4.69 -16.53 37.40
N GLN A 225 5.34 -17.67 37.15
CA GLN A 225 5.53 -18.73 38.15
C GLN A 225 6.30 -18.22 39.37
N LEU A 226 7.42 -17.51 39.17
CA LEU A 226 8.19 -16.90 40.26
C LEU A 226 7.36 -15.90 41.08
N ARG A 227 6.52 -15.09 40.43
CA ARG A 227 5.58 -14.17 41.11
C ARG A 227 4.55 -14.93 41.96
N LEU A 228 4.05 -16.07 41.49
CA LEU A 228 3.13 -16.92 42.25
C LEU A 228 3.82 -17.53 43.48
N TYR A 229 5.06 -18.02 43.34
CA TYR A 229 5.86 -18.50 44.47
C TYR A 229 6.16 -17.40 45.49
N SER A 230 6.44 -16.17 45.03
CA SER A 230 6.65 -15.01 45.90
C SER A 230 5.39 -14.62 46.70
N LYS A 231 4.21 -14.67 46.05
CA LYS A 231 2.91 -14.39 46.71
C LYS A 231 2.47 -15.48 47.70
N ASN A 232 2.92 -16.72 47.51
CA ASN A 232 2.68 -17.83 48.44
C ASN A 232 3.64 -17.85 49.66
N SER A 233 4.29 -16.72 49.99
CA SER A 233 5.20 -16.59 51.14
C SER A 233 4.53 -16.55 52.54
N ASN A 234 3.39 -17.23 52.70
CA ASN A 234 2.97 -17.77 54.01
C ASN A 234 3.80 -19.01 54.42
N PHE A 235 4.87 -19.32 53.67
CA PHE A 235 5.94 -20.19 54.13
C PHE A 235 6.66 -19.53 55.31
N LYS A 236 6.29 -19.97 56.51
CA LYS A 236 6.88 -19.59 57.79
C LYS A 236 8.39 -19.43 57.65
N ARG A 237 8.84 -18.19 57.87
CA ARG A 237 10.23 -17.81 58.11
C ARG A 237 10.74 -18.62 59.31
N GLY A 238 11.31 -19.80 59.05
CA GLY A 238 11.79 -20.64 60.14
C GLY A 238 12.04 -22.10 59.77
N GLU A 239 12.67 -22.38 58.63
CA GLU A 239 13.52 -23.57 58.45
C GLU A 239 14.27 -23.41 57.14
N SER A 240 15.52 -22.95 57.28
CA SER A 240 16.48 -22.87 56.18
C SER A 240 16.85 -24.29 55.75
N PRO A 241 16.63 -24.70 54.49
CA PRO A 241 17.23 -25.92 53.98
C PRO A 241 18.72 -25.67 53.86
N ARG A 242 19.47 -26.06 54.91
CA ARG A 242 20.91 -26.31 54.81
C ARG A 242 21.09 -27.46 53.83
N VAL A 243 21.14 -27.14 52.54
CA VAL A 243 21.69 -28.05 51.54
C VAL A 243 23.18 -28.09 51.81
N SER A 244 23.57 -29.18 52.47
CA SER A 244 24.94 -29.59 52.71
C SER A 244 25.68 -29.64 51.38
N LEU A 245 26.52 -28.65 51.15
CA LEU A 245 27.71 -28.74 50.30
C LEU A 245 28.60 -29.84 50.90
N ARG A 246 28.30 -31.10 50.58
CA ARG A 246 29.18 -32.23 50.82
C ARG A 246 29.98 -32.44 49.54
N SER A 247 31.25 -32.11 49.66
CA SER A 247 32.36 -32.46 48.79
C SER A 247 32.20 -33.83 48.13
N GLN A 248 32.20 -33.84 46.81
CA GLN A 248 32.70 -34.96 46.03
C GLN A 248 33.65 -34.41 44.97
N ASP A 249 34.91 -34.31 45.38
CA ASP A 249 36.05 -34.39 44.49
C ASP A 249 36.07 -35.75 43.78
N GLU A 250 36.82 -35.78 42.67
CA GLU A 250 37.21 -36.95 41.86
C GLU A 250 36.08 -37.48 40.96
N TYR A 251 36.04 -37.25 39.64
CA TYR A 251 37.07 -37.59 38.65
C TYR A 251 36.82 -36.78 37.37
N GLY A 252 37.86 -36.13 36.84
CA GLY A 252 37.90 -35.74 35.43
C GLY A 252 37.92 -36.98 34.52
N PRO A 253 37.83 -36.81 33.18
CA PRO A 253 38.94 -36.13 32.52
C PRO A 253 38.58 -35.27 31.28
N SER A 254 39.51 -34.35 31.00
CA SER A 254 40.01 -33.98 29.68
C SER A 254 39.16 -33.14 28.73
N SER A 255 39.67 -31.92 28.52
CA SER A 255 40.27 -31.48 27.24
C SER A 255 39.67 -30.18 26.72
N LEU A 256 40.46 -29.12 26.96
CA LEU A 256 40.50 -27.87 26.22
C LEU A 256 40.48 -28.13 24.71
N ARG A 257 39.47 -27.60 24.02
CA ARG A 257 39.63 -27.23 22.61
C ARG A 257 38.95 -25.90 22.34
N SER A 258 39.81 -24.88 22.40
CA SER A 258 39.66 -23.55 21.86
C SER A 258 39.00 -23.55 20.47
N LEU A 259 37.99 -22.71 20.32
CA LEU A 259 37.45 -22.29 19.03
C LEU A 259 38.49 -21.40 18.33
N PRO A 260 38.91 -21.70 17.09
CA PRO A 260 39.80 -20.83 16.35
C PRO A 260 39.03 -19.71 15.67
N ILE A 261 39.58 -18.51 15.82
CA ILE A 261 39.45 -17.38 14.92
C ILE A 261 39.82 -17.86 13.51
N SER A 262 38.90 -17.70 12.55
CA SER A 262 39.16 -17.95 11.13
C SER A 262 39.31 -16.61 10.41
N GLU A 263 40.55 -16.12 10.39
CA GLU A 263 41.06 -15.34 9.26
C GLU A 263 41.00 -16.21 8.00
N ASN A 264 40.48 -15.68 6.89
CA ASN A 264 40.73 -16.26 5.58
C ASN A 264 41.10 -15.14 4.62
N SER A 265 42.41 -14.90 4.53
CA SER A 265 43.04 -14.24 3.40
C SER A 265 43.59 -15.30 2.43
N PHE A 266 43.30 -15.10 1.15
CA PHE A 266 44.12 -15.43 -0.02
C PHE A 266 44.98 -16.70 -0.04
N ILE A 267 44.64 -17.66 -0.92
CA ILE A 267 45.65 -18.37 -1.75
C ILE A 267 45.17 -18.51 -3.20
N ARG A 268 45.92 -17.81 -4.06
CA ARG A 268 46.22 -18.08 -5.47
C ARG A 268 46.75 -19.51 -5.67
N ARG A 269 46.25 -20.26 -6.65
CA ARG A 269 47.12 -21.08 -7.52
C ARG A 269 46.45 -21.52 -8.81
N ASP A 270 47.14 -21.20 -9.90
CA ASP A 270 47.05 -21.75 -11.24
C ASP A 270 47.06 -23.28 -11.27
N SER A 271 46.44 -23.87 -12.29
CA SER A 271 47.01 -24.97 -13.12
C SER A 271 46.06 -25.41 -14.24
N GLN A 272 46.39 -24.95 -15.45
CA GLN A 272 46.51 -25.67 -16.72
C GLN A 272 45.83 -27.05 -16.96
N ARG A 273 45.19 -27.10 -18.14
CA ARG A 273 45.23 -28.15 -19.20
C ARG A 273 44.54 -29.50 -18.98
N ARG A 274 43.53 -29.76 -19.82
CA ARG A 274 43.35 -30.93 -20.75
C ARG A 274 42.00 -30.76 -21.47
N SER A 275 41.94 -30.41 -22.75
CA SER A 275 42.17 -31.23 -23.97
C SER A 275 41.08 -32.28 -24.27
N GLY A 276 40.40 -32.08 -25.39
CA GLY A 276 39.71 -33.11 -26.19
C GLY A 276 38.19 -33.13 -26.00
N ARG A 277 37.36 -33.43 -27.00
CA ARG A 277 37.59 -33.82 -28.40
C ARG A 277 36.18 -33.99 -29.00
N LYS A 278 35.98 -33.56 -30.25
CA LYS A 278 35.10 -34.14 -31.29
C LYS A 278 33.58 -34.25 -31.02
N GLY A 279 32.82 -33.65 -31.93
CA GLY A 279 31.39 -33.96 -32.12
C GLY A 279 30.78 -33.23 -33.31
N GLU A 280 31.35 -33.41 -34.50
CA GLU A 280 30.67 -33.10 -35.76
C GLU A 280 29.47 -34.04 -35.94
N SER A 281 28.27 -33.50 -36.17
CA SER A 281 27.49 -33.86 -37.37
C SER A 281 26.19 -33.07 -37.51
N PRO A 282 25.76 -32.81 -38.77
CA PRO A 282 24.65 -31.96 -39.12
C PRO A 282 23.34 -32.76 -39.24
N ARG A 283 22.21 -32.13 -38.92
CA ARG A 283 20.91 -32.59 -39.43
C ARG A 283 20.16 -31.46 -40.09
N SER A 284 20.22 -31.52 -41.41
CA SER A 284 19.23 -31.06 -42.36
C SER A 284 17.79 -31.36 -41.92
N SER A 285 16.93 -30.34 -41.96
CA SER A 285 15.54 -30.56 -42.36
C SER A 285 15.03 -29.34 -43.14
N ASN A 286 15.29 -29.46 -44.42
CA ASN A 286 14.56 -28.88 -45.53
C ASN A 286 13.04 -28.98 -45.27
N ARG A 287 12.31 -27.86 -45.26
CA ARG A 287 10.86 -27.87 -45.46
C ARG A 287 10.40 -26.62 -46.20
N GLN A 288 10.61 -26.66 -47.52
CA GLN A 288 9.74 -25.98 -48.48
C GLN A 288 8.35 -26.63 -48.46
N ARG A 289 7.30 -25.79 -48.41
CA ARG A 289 5.99 -25.92 -49.08
C ARG A 289 5.20 -24.66 -48.73
N LYS A 290 5.06 -23.72 -49.66
CA LYS A 290 4.05 -23.65 -50.74
C LYS A 290 2.82 -22.84 -50.29
N HIS A 291 2.62 -21.74 -51.02
CA HIS A 291 1.36 -21.11 -51.42
C HIS A 291 0.05 -21.82 -51.08
N GLU A 292 -0.92 -21.03 -50.59
CA GLU A 292 -2.27 -20.84 -51.15
C GLU A 292 -3.00 -19.75 -50.31
N SER A 293 -3.37 -18.62 -50.93
CA SER A 293 -4.76 -18.18 -51.20
C SER A 293 -5.69 -18.28 -49.96
N GLY A 294 -6.25 -17.19 -49.46
CA GLY A 294 -7.28 -16.40 -50.12
C GLY A 294 -8.66 -16.75 -49.54
N ARG A 295 -9.19 -15.88 -48.67
CA ARG A 295 -10.60 -15.69 -48.25
C ARG A 295 -10.54 -14.85 -46.96
N GLY A 296 -11.15 -13.68 -46.86
CA GLY A 296 -12.49 -13.34 -47.29
C GLY A 296 -13.31 -13.08 -46.02
N GLU A 297 -13.62 -11.80 -45.81
CA GLU A 297 -14.75 -11.24 -45.07
C GLU A 297 -15.25 -11.93 -43.78
N ARG A 298 -15.36 -11.17 -42.69
CA ARG A 298 -16.66 -10.64 -42.21
C ARG A 298 -16.53 -10.08 -40.80
N SER A 299 -16.86 -8.81 -40.69
CA SER A 299 -17.40 -8.14 -39.52
C SER A 299 -18.47 -9.01 -38.84
N LYS A 300 -18.45 -9.06 -37.51
CA LYS A 300 -19.66 -9.01 -36.66
C LYS A 300 -19.29 -8.87 -35.18
N SER A 301 -19.63 -7.69 -34.68
CA SER A 301 -20.24 -7.44 -33.38
C SER A 301 -20.77 -8.66 -32.63
N ALA A 302 -20.41 -8.79 -31.36
CA ALA A 302 -21.36 -9.09 -30.27
C ALA A 302 -20.66 -8.91 -28.93
N GLY A 303 -21.17 -7.98 -28.13
CA GLY A 303 -20.87 -7.92 -26.71
C GLY A 303 -21.32 -9.19 -26.01
N ARG A 304 -20.55 -9.61 -25.01
CA ARG A 304 -21.00 -10.59 -24.02
C ARG A 304 -20.38 -10.27 -22.67
N SER A 305 -21.22 -9.72 -21.82
CA SER A 305 -21.11 -9.70 -20.37
C SER A 305 -20.92 -11.13 -19.84
N LEU A 306 -19.88 -11.33 -19.02
CA LEU A 306 -19.74 -12.47 -18.10
C LEU A 306 -19.33 -11.88 -16.75
N SER A 307 -20.27 -11.55 -15.87
CA SER A 307 -20.72 -12.43 -14.79
C SER A 307 -19.66 -13.38 -14.22
N ARG A 308 -19.09 -12.95 -13.09
CA ARG A 308 -19.11 -13.67 -11.80
C ARG A 308 -18.44 -15.05 -11.77
N GLN A 309 -17.21 -15.09 -11.27
CA GLN A 309 -16.76 -16.25 -10.49
C GLN A 309 -15.87 -15.83 -9.32
N ARG A 310 -16.50 -15.78 -8.14
CA ARG A 310 -15.86 -15.70 -6.83
C ARG A 310 -14.93 -16.89 -6.67
N ARG A 311 -13.64 -16.65 -6.48
CA ARG A 311 -12.75 -17.57 -5.76
C ARG A 311 -12.42 -16.94 -4.42
N VAL A 312 -12.91 -17.60 -3.39
CA VAL A 312 -12.58 -17.36 -1.98
C VAL A 312 -11.18 -17.89 -1.77
N SER A 313 -10.21 -17.00 -1.60
CA SER A 313 -8.91 -17.34 -1.03
C SER A 313 -8.92 -16.92 0.43
N ARG A 314 -8.89 -17.95 1.27
CA ARG A 314 -8.85 -17.92 2.72
C ARG A 314 -7.37 -17.84 3.11
N THR A 315 -6.92 -16.70 3.59
CA THR A 315 -5.62 -16.57 4.27
C THR A 315 -5.88 -15.81 5.57
N GLY A 316 -5.61 -16.50 6.68
CA GLY A 316 -5.86 -16.01 8.03
C GLY A 316 -4.93 -14.85 8.36
N SER A 317 -5.53 -13.74 8.78
CA SER A 317 -4.82 -12.64 9.41
C SER A 317 -4.82 -12.86 10.92
N LEU A 318 -3.62 -13.04 11.47
CA LEU A 318 -3.35 -13.06 12.90
C LEU A 318 -3.54 -11.63 13.43
N LYS A 319 -4.55 -11.45 14.27
CA LYS A 319 -4.78 -10.22 15.03
C LYS A 319 -3.70 -10.06 16.10
N LEU A 320 -2.94 -8.98 16.04
CA LEU A 320 -2.17 -8.46 17.17
C LEU A 320 -3.04 -7.44 17.90
N ASP A 321 -3.51 -7.84 19.09
CA ASP A 321 -4.16 -6.97 20.07
C ASP A 321 -3.08 -6.16 20.80
N GLU A 322 -2.75 -4.98 20.30
CA GLU A 322 -1.99 -3.96 21.05
C GLU A 322 -2.85 -2.70 21.14
N GLY A 323 -3.71 -2.61 22.17
CA GLY A 323 -4.58 -1.44 22.26
C GLY A 323 -5.39 -1.18 23.52
N GLU A 324 -5.29 -1.94 24.62
CA GLU A 324 -6.17 -1.71 25.79
C GLU A 324 -5.49 -1.79 27.17
N ALA A 325 -4.15 -1.77 27.24
CA ALA A 325 -3.44 -1.81 28.52
C ALA A 325 -3.33 -0.44 29.25
N GLY A 326 -3.76 0.66 28.62
CA GLY A 326 -3.55 2.03 29.12
C GLY A 326 -4.55 2.53 30.17
N GLU A 327 -5.82 2.12 30.11
CA GLU A 327 -6.87 2.75 30.95
C GLU A 327 -7.11 2.07 32.30
N ARG A 328 -6.67 0.81 32.50
CA ARG A 328 -6.89 0.09 33.75
C ARG A 328 -5.92 0.46 34.89
N ARG A 329 -4.89 1.28 34.64
CA ARG A 329 -3.91 1.65 35.67
C ARG A 329 -4.31 2.85 36.55
N LEU A 330 -5.31 3.64 36.17
CA LEU A 330 -5.70 4.84 36.94
C LEU A 330 -6.84 4.59 37.93
N SER A 331 -7.65 3.54 37.77
CA SER A 331 -8.71 3.21 38.73
C SER A 331 -8.18 2.60 40.03
N ASN A 332 -7.04 1.91 40.01
CA ASN A 332 -6.47 1.27 41.22
C ASN A 332 -5.73 2.23 42.16
N ALA A 333 -5.56 3.51 41.79
CA ALA A 333 -4.88 4.49 42.64
C ALA A 333 -5.82 5.24 43.60
N MET A 334 -7.14 5.17 43.43
CA MET A 334 -8.10 5.81 44.35
C MET A 334 -8.57 4.91 45.49
N GLU A 335 -8.31 3.59 45.42
CA GLU A 335 -8.78 2.62 46.43
C GLU A 335 -7.77 2.38 47.57
N ALA A 336 -6.54 2.90 47.45
CA ALA A 336 -5.47 2.69 48.44
C ALA A 336 -5.39 3.75 49.56
N GLY A 337 -6.35 4.68 49.65
CA GLY A 337 -6.31 5.81 50.59
C GLY A 337 -7.19 5.71 51.85
N LEU A 338 -7.91 4.61 52.05
CA LEU A 338 -8.94 4.48 53.10
C LEU A 338 -8.75 3.25 54.01
N LEU A 339 -7.50 2.91 54.34
CA LEU A 339 -7.22 1.89 55.36
C LEU A 339 -6.48 2.49 56.55
N SER A 340 -7.11 2.32 57.72
CA SER A 340 -6.51 2.23 59.06
C SER A 340 -6.11 3.54 59.78
N GLU A 341 -7.09 4.20 60.40
CA GLU A 341 -6.90 4.72 61.76
C GLU A 341 -7.63 3.80 62.76
N ASP A 342 -6.96 2.72 63.17
CA ASP A 342 -7.31 1.98 64.38
C ASP A 342 -7.00 2.88 65.60
N ARG A 343 -8.00 3.66 66.03
CA ARG A 343 -7.99 4.24 67.38
C ARG A 343 -8.59 3.24 68.34
N SER A 344 -7.71 2.44 68.95
CA SER A 344 -7.99 1.66 70.14
C SER A 344 -8.48 2.60 71.26
N PHE A 345 -9.78 2.59 71.53
CA PHE A 345 -10.36 3.21 72.72
C PHE A 345 -10.16 2.23 73.89
N ASP A 346 -9.19 2.52 74.75
CA ASP A 346 -9.06 1.88 76.06
C ASP A 346 -10.24 2.29 76.95
N ILE A 347 -11.25 1.43 77.03
CA ILE A 347 -12.32 1.51 78.03
C ILE A 347 -11.84 0.73 79.26
N ASN A 348 -11.00 1.35 80.08
CA ASN A 348 -10.66 0.85 81.41
C ASN A 348 -10.26 2.02 82.31
N ASP A 349 -11.25 2.75 82.84
CA ASP A 349 -11.16 3.33 84.19
C ASP A 349 -12.52 3.91 84.64
N VAL A 350 -13.44 3.02 85.02
CA VAL A 350 -14.54 3.39 85.93
C VAL A 350 -14.17 2.86 87.31
N ARG A 351 -13.35 3.65 88.01
CA ARG A 351 -12.98 3.46 89.40
C ARG A 351 -14.24 3.58 90.26
N ARG A 352 -14.72 2.44 90.77
CA ARG A 352 -15.77 2.36 91.81
C ARG A 352 -15.37 3.18 93.03
N ASN A 353 -16.03 4.32 93.26
CA ASN A 353 -16.00 4.96 94.57
C ASN A 353 -17.08 4.34 95.47
N SER A 354 -16.57 3.51 96.37
CA SER A 354 -17.30 2.87 97.46
C SER A 354 -17.81 3.90 98.46
N VAL A 355 -19.13 3.93 98.61
CA VAL A 355 -19.86 4.58 99.70
C VAL A 355 -19.65 3.77 100.98
N MET A 356 -19.09 4.37 102.01
CA MET A 356 -19.35 4.07 103.43
C MET A 356 -18.96 5.28 104.27
N SER A 357 -19.91 5.91 104.95
CA SER A 357 -19.77 6.33 106.36
C SER A 357 -20.98 7.16 106.82
N SER A 358 -21.85 6.47 107.55
CA SER A 358 -22.45 6.87 108.84
C SER A 358 -22.62 8.36 109.19
N GLY A 359 -23.84 8.72 109.58
CA GLY A 359 -24.08 9.87 110.46
C GLY A 359 -25.53 10.36 110.44
N ALA A 360 -26.34 9.91 111.40
CA ALA A 360 -27.69 10.39 111.63
C ALA A 360 -27.73 11.93 111.72
N SER A 361 -28.41 12.57 110.76
CA SER A 361 -28.68 14.00 110.81
C SER A 361 -30.10 14.29 110.31
N SER A 362 -30.71 15.25 110.99
CA SER A 362 -32.12 15.64 110.88
C SER A 362 -32.58 15.90 109.42
N PRO A 363 -33.83 15.53 109.05
CA PRO A 363 -34.33 15.51 107.66
C PRO A 363 -34.16 16.82 106.86
N LYS A 364 -34.05 17.97 107.52
CA LYS A 364 -33.91 19.28 106.84
C LYS A 364 -32.49 19.60 106.35
N LYS A 365 -31.44 18.99 106.93
CA LYS A 365 -30.04 19.21 106.50
C LYS A 365 -29.62 18.27 105.37
N LEU A 366 -30.18 17.06 105.33
CA LEU A 366 -30.01 16.14 104.21
C LEU A 366 -30.62 16.69 102.92
N HIS A 367 -31.76 17.39 103.01
CA HIS A 367 -32.38 17.97 101.82
C HIS A 367 -31.53 19.09 101.21
N SER A 368 -30.94 19.99 102.02
CA SER A 368 -30.10 21.07 101.46
C SER A 368 -28.75 20.58 100.92
N LEU A 369 -28.17 19.53 101.51
CA LEU A 369 -26.97 18.86 100.99
C LEU A 369 -27.28 18.11 99.69
N LEU A 370 -28.43 17.45 99.62
CA LEU A 370 -28.89 16.79 98.39
C LEU A 370 -29.18 17.82 97.30
N ASP A 371 -29.81 18.95 97.62
CA ASP A 371 -30.10 20.01 96.64
C ASP A 371 -28.83 20.69 96.14
N THR A 372 -27.84 20.95 97.01
CA THR A 372 -26.52 21.45 96.58
C THR A 372 -25.77 20.44 95.73
N GLN A 373 -25.81 19.15 96.08
CA GLN A 373 -25.20 18.08 95.29
C GLN A 373 -25.89 17.91 93.92
N ILE A 374 -27.22 17.99 93.86
CA ILE A 374 -28.00 18.01 92.62
C ILE A 374 -27.64 19.24 91.79
N GLN A 375 -27.49 20.41 92.41
CA GLN A 375 -27.16 21.64 91.71
C GLN A 375 -25.72 21.62 91.16
N THR A 376 -24.76 21.08 91.90
CA THR A 376 -23.40 20.85 91.42
C THR A 376 -23.36 19.82 90.28
N ALA A 377 -24.10 18.71 90.40
CA ALA A 377 -24.21 17.72 89.33
C ALA A 377 -24.83 18.32 88.06
N ARG A 378 -25.89 19.14 88.19
CA ARG A 378 -26.49 19.86 87.07
C ARG A 378 -25.52 20.85 86.42
N SER A 379 -24.74 21.60 87.19
CA SER A 379 -23.72 22.49 86.62
C SER A 379 -22.61 21.72 85.92
N GLN A 380 -22.21 20.55 86.44
CA GLN A 380 -21.21 19.70 85.82
C GLN A 380 -21.73 19.08 84.52
N ILE A 381 -22.98 18.60 84.50
CA ILE A 381 -23.65 18.11 83.28
C ILE A 381 -23.72 19.22 82.24
N ASN A 382 -24.19 20.42 82.61
CA ASN A 382 -24.26 21.54 81.66
C ASN A 382 -22.89 21.94 81.11
N MET A 383 -21.82 21.95 81.93
CA MET A 383 -20.47 22.25 81.44
C MET A 383 -19.94 21.16 80.51
N LEU A 384 -20.23 19.89 80.79
CA LEU A 384 -19.86 18.78 79.90
C LEU A 384 -20.63 18.86 78.59
N ASP A 385 -21.95 19.07 78.64
CA ASP A 385 -22.79 19.24 77.46
C ASP A 385 -22.34 20.44 76.61
N GLU A 386 -21.99 21.58 77.22
CA GLU A 386 -21.44 22.74 76.52
C GLU A 386 -20.07 22.46 75.88
N ALA A 387 -19.18 21.74 76.57
CA ALA A 387 -17.87 21.37 76.03
C ALA A 387 -17.98 20.35 74.89
N GLU A 388 -18.87 19.36 75.00
CA GLU A 388 -19.16 18.40 73.94
C GLU A 388 -19.81 19.09 72.74
N LEU A 389 -20.74 20.01 72.96
CA LEU A 389 -21.35 20.83 71.90
C LEU A 389 -20.31 21.69 71.16
N GLU A 390 -19.39 22.35 71.88
CA GLU A 390 -18.31 23.12 71.24
C GLU A 390 -17.33 22.23 70.48
N THR A 391 -17.04 21.02 70.99
CA THR A 391 -16.20 20.05 70.28
C THR A 391 -16.89 19.58 68.99
N MET A 392 -18.17 19.21 69.06
CA MET A 392 -18.96 18.82 67.88
C MET A 392 -19.08 19.96 66.87
N LYS A 393 -19.28 21.21 67.31
CA LYS A 393 -19.29 22.38 66.40
C LYS A 393 -17.94 22.54 65.69
N LYS A 394 -16.83 22.42 66.42
CA LYS A 394 -15.49 22.52 65.84
C LYS A 394 -15.22 21.40 64.85
N ASP A 395 -15.63 20.17 65.16
CA ASP A 395 -15.49 19.02 64.26
C ASP A 395 -16.37 19.17 63.01
N LEU A 396 -17.59 19.69 63.16
CA LEU A 396 -18.50 19.96 62.04
C LEU A 396 -17.98 21.07 61.13
N LEU A 397 -17.42 22.14 61.69
CA LEU A 397 -16.73 23.19 60.92
C LEU A 397 -15.50 22.62 60.20
N GLY A 398 -14.67 21.84 60.88
CA GLY A 398 -13.50 21.19 60.27
C GLY A 398 -13.87 20.19 59.18
N ALA A 399 -14.98 19.47 59.31
CA ALA A 399 -15.53 18.62 58.26
C ALA A 399 -16.05 19.44 57.07
N GLY A 400 -16.70 20.58 57.34
CA GLY A 400 -17.13 21.55 56.33
C GLY A 400 -15.96 22.08 55.50
N ASP A 401 -14.88 22.51 56.14
CA ASP A 401 -13.68 23.02 55.45
C ASP A 401 -13.01 21.94 54.60
N LYS A 402 -12.93 20.70 55.11
CA LYS A 402 -12.41 19.55 54.34
C LYS A 402 -13.26 19.24 53.12
N TYR A 403 -14.60 19.28 53.28
CA TYR A 403 -15.53 19.08 52.18
C TYR A 403 -15.38 20.18 51.12
N GLU A 404 -15.34 21.45 51.54
CA GLU A 404 -15.16 22.57 50.63
C GLU A 404 -13.81 22.49 49.88
N PHE A 405 -12.74 22.10 50.56
CA PHE A 405 -11.44 21.87 49.94
C PHE A 405 -11.50 20.78 48.85
N ILE A 406 -12.17 19.66 49.12
CA ILE A 406 -12.34 18.56 48.14
C ILE A 406 -13.16 19.05 46.94
N VAL A 407 -14.24 19.80 47.17
CA VAL A 407 -15.07 20.37 46.10
C VAL A 407 -14.24 21.30 45.21
N ARG A 408 -13.49 22.25 45.78
CA ARG A 408 -12.61 23.16 45.01
C ARG A 408 -11.56 22.40 44.22
N LYS A 409 -10.96 21.35 44.81
CA LYS A 409 -9.99 20.49 44.11
C LYS A 409 -10.62 19.76 42.92
N TYR A 410 -11.84 19.25 43.06
CA TYR A 410 -12.58 18.60 41.98
C TYR A 410 -12.96 19.60 40.87
N GLU A 411 -13.40 20.80 41.22
CA GLU A 411 -13.70 21.86 40.25
C GLU A 411 -12.48 22.25 39.42
N LEU A 412 -11.32 22.44 40.07
CA LEU A 412 -10.05 22.71 39.37
C LEU A 412 -9.66 21.56 38.43
N TYR A 413 -9.79 20.31 38.89
CA TYR A 413 -9.54 19.14 38.05
C TYR A 413 -10.49 19.10 36.84
N LYS A 414 -11.78 19.38 37.04
CA LYS A 414 -12.79 19.43 35.98
C LYS A 414 -12.48 20.52 34.95
N ILE A 415 -12.08 21.72 35.40
CA ILE A 415 -11.66 22.82 34.50
C ILE A 415 -10.42 22.41 33.69
N LYS A 416 -9.40 21.83 34.34
CA LYS A 416 -8.17 21.37 33.67
C LYS A 416 -8.45 20.26 32.64
N SER A 417 -9.29 19.30 33.00
CA SER A 417 -9.72 18.22 32.10
C SER A 417 -10.49 18.77 30.89
N LYS A 418 -11.46 19.66 31.13
CA LYS A 418 -12.23 20.34 30.06
C LYS A 418 -11.30 21.12 29.11
N SER A 419 -10.35 21.88 29.65
CA SER A 419 -9.36 22.63 28.85
C SER A 419 -8.51 21.69 27.99
N ARG A 420 -8.05 20.56 28.54
CA ARG A 420 -7.29 19.54 27.78
C ARG A 420 -8.13 18.94 26.66
N VAL A 421 -9.37 18.56 26.92
CA VAL A 421 -10.29 18.02 25.90
C VAL A 421 -10.56 19.05 24.80
N CYS A 422 -10.77 20.32 25.15
CA CYS A 422 -10.93 21.40 24.17
C CYS A 422 -9.69 21.60 23.31
N SER A 423 -8.49 21.54 23.89
CA SER A 423 -7.23 21.64 23.16
C SER A 423 -7.07 20.50 22.15
N ILE A 424 -7.28 19.26 22.59
CA ILE A 424 -7.22 18.05 21.74
C ILE A 424 -8.27 18.14 20.62
N LYS A 425 -9.50 18.56 20.94
CA LYS A 425 -10.55 18.75 19.92
C LYS A 425 -10.15 19.79 18.88
N SER A 426 -9.50 20.88 19.30
CA SER A 426 -9.02 21.92 18.39
C SER A 426 -7.93 21.41 17.46
N THR A 427 -6.97 20.62 17.96
CA THR A 427 -5.89 20.05 17.12
C THR A 427 -6.46 19.08 16.09
N TYR A 428 -7.36 18.17 16.52
CA TYR A 428 -8.04 17.25 15.59
C TYR A 428 -8.84 18.00 14.52
N GLN A 429 -9.54 19.07 14.88
CA GLN A 429 -10.28 19.88 13.91
C GLN A 429 -9.35 20.51 12.87
N THR A 430 -8.20 21.06 13.30
CA THR A 430 -7.23 21.65 12.37
C THR A 430 -6.57 20.61 11.45
N GLU A 431 -6.29 19.41 11.97
CA GLU A 431 -5.76 18.28 11.18
C GLU A 431 -6.79 17.80 10.15
N LEU A 432 -8.05 17.66 10.55
CA LEU A 432 -9.16 17.28 9.67
C LEU A 432 -9.31 18.28 8.51
N GLU A 433 -9.29 19.58 8.80
CA GLU A 433 -9.35 20.63 7.77
C GLU A 433 -8.11 20.61 6.86
N GLY A 434 -6.93 20.29 7.40
CA GLY A 434 -5.71 20.10 6.62
C GLY A 434 -5.82 18.94 5.62
N LEU A 435 -6.26 17.77 6.10
CA LEU A 435 -6.50 16.59 5.27
C LEU A 435 -7.59 16.85 4.22
N GLN A 436 -8.65 17.58 4.58
CA GLN A 436 -9.71 17.93 3.63
C GLN A 436 -9.21 18.85 2.51
N ARG A 437 -8.35 19.84 2.82
CA ARG A 437 -7.69 20.67 1.80
C ARG A 437 -6.77 19.85 0.89
N GLN A 438 -6.00 18.92 1.46
CA GLN A 438 -5.15 18.02 0.69
C GLN A 438 -5.97 17.12 -0.24
N ASN A 439 -7.08 16.54 0.24
CA ASN A 439 -7.96 15.72 -0.56
C ASN A 439 -8.56 16.51 -1.74
N ASN A 440 -9.07 17.72 -1.48
CA ASN A 440 -9.59 18.59 -2.55
C ASN A 440 -8.51 18.95 -3.60
N SER A 441 -7.27 19.17 -3.17
CA SER A 441 -6.15 19.43 -4.09
C SER A 441 -5.82 18.22 -4.97
N LEU A 442 -5.80 17.01 -4.39
CA LEU A 442 -5.56 15.78 -5.13
C LEU A 442 -6.71 15.46 -6.10
N GLU A 443 -7.95 15.67 -5.68
CA GLU A 443 -9.14 15.54 -6.54
C GLU A 443 -9.06 16.48 -7.75
N ALA A 444 -8.63 17.73 -7.55
CA ALA A 444 -8.41 18.69 -8.64
C ALA A 444 -7.28 18.25 -9.59
N GLN A 445 -6.18 17.70 -9.06
CA GLN A 445 -5.07 17.17 -9.86
C GLN A 445 -5.51 15.97 -10.71
N VAL A 446 -6.28 15.03 -10.13
CA VAL A 446 -6.84 13.88 -10.85
C VAL A 446 -7.82 14.33 -11.93
N ALA A 447 -8.63 15.37 -11.69
CA ALA A 447 -9.51 15.94 -12.70
C ALA A 447 -8.72 16.49 -13.90
N LEU A 448 -7.65 17.25 -13.64
CA LEU A 448 -6.79 17.81 -14.69
C LEU A 448 -6.11 16.71 -15.52
N GLN A 449 -5.61 15.64 -14.88
CA GLN A 449 -5.03 14.50 -15.59
C GLN A 449 -6.04 13.75 -16.45
N ARG A 450 -7.29 13.61 -15.98
CA ARG A 450 -8.37 13.00 -16.79
C ARG A 450 -8.69 13.82 -18.03
N ASP A 451 -8.70 15.15 -17.92
CA ASP A 451 -8.94 16.03 -19.06
C ASP A 451 -7.77 16.00 -20.06
N GLN A 452 -6.53 15.92 -19.58
CA GLN A 452 -5.35 15.73 -20.42
C GLN A 452 -5.42 14.41 -21.20
N LEU A 453 -5.71 13.28 -20.53
CA LEU A 453 -5.85 11.98 -21.19
C LEU A 453 -6.98 11.98 -22.24
N ARG A 454 -8.08 12.69 -22.00
CA ARG A 454 -9.16 12.85 -22.99
C ARG A 454 -8.70 13.63 -24.23
N SER A 455 -7.87 14.66 -24.03
CA SER A 455 -7.29 15.43 -25.14
C SER A 455 -6.33 14.57 -25.96
N ASP A 456 -5.47 13.80 -25.30
CA ASP A 456 -4.50 12.91 -25.97
C ASP A 456 -5.22 11.79 -26.73
N ASP A 457 -6.28 11.20 -26.15
CA ASP A 457 -7.14 10.22 -26.84
C ASP A 457 -7.84 10.80 -28.07
N ALA A 458 -8.21 12.09 -28.04
CA ALA A 458 -8.80 12.76 -29.19
C ALA A 458 -7.78 12.96 -30.32
N LEU A 459 -6.57 13.45 -29.99
CA LEU A 459 -5.47 13.59 -30.94
C LEU A 459 -5.05 12.25 -31.55
N ARG A 460 -4.98 11.20 -30.73
CA ARG A 460 -4.70 9.84 -31.20
C ARG A 460 -5.73 9.38 -32.23
N LYS A 461 -7.02 9.59 -31.98
CA LYS A 461 -8.10 9.21 -32.94
C LYS A 461 -8.02 9.99 -34.25
N GLU A 462 -7.65 11.27 -34.18
CA GLU A 462 -7.41 12.11 -35.36
C GLU A 462 -6.24 11.55 -36.20
N LEU A 463 -5.10 11.27 -35.56
CA LEU A 463 -3.95 10.65 -36.24
C LEU A 463 -4.25 9.26 -36.82
N GLU A 464 -5.05 8.44 -36.12
CA GLU A 464 -5.50 7.14 -36.63
C GLU A 464 -6.39 7.30 -37.88
N SER A 465 -7.25 8.31 -37.92
CA SER A 465 -8.06 8.67 -39.09
C SER A 465 -7.20 9.14 -40.27
N ASP A 466 -6.23 10.02 -40.02
CA ASP A 466 -5.32 10.53 -41.05
C ASP A 466 -4.46 9.41 -41.64
N LEU A 467 -3.92 8.53 -40.79
CA LEU A 467 -3.18 7.35 -41.24
C LEU A 467 -4.06 6.40 -42.07
N ALA A 468 -5.35 6.27 -41.74
CA ALA A 468 -6.28 5.49 -42.54
C ALA A 468 -6.50 6.15 -43.92
N SER A 469 -6.65 7.48 -43.98
CA SER A 469 -6.78 8.25 -45.23
C SER A 469 -5.55 8.08 -46.13
N VAL A 470 -4.34 8.28 -45.59
CA VAL A 470 -3.08 8.13 -46.34
C VAL A 470 -2.90 6.71 -46.87
N ARG A 471 -3.30 5.68 -46.10
CA ARG A 471 -3.28 4.29 -46.57
C ARG A 471 -4.26 4.07 -47.72
N ALA A 472 -5.45 4.66 -47.67
CA ALA A 472 -6.43 4.58 -48.76
C ALA A 472 -5.90 5.27 -50.03
N GLU A 473 -5.36 6.48 -49.92
CA GLU A 473 -4.73 7.20 -51.04
C GLU A 473 -3.57 6.42 -51.65
N ARG A 474 -2.71 5.81 -50.82
CA ARG A 474 -1.62 4.95 -51.29
C ARG A 474 -2.13 3.74 -52.05
N GLN A 475 -3.22 3.11 -51.59
CA GLN A 475 -3.83 1.98 -52.30
C GLN A 475 -4.41 2.43 -53.64
N GLU A 476 -5.08 3.58 -53.68
CA GLU A 476 -5.63 4.15 -54.91
C GLU A 476 -4.53 4.49 -55.93
N MET A 477 -3.45 5.14 -55.47
CA MET A 477 -2.26 5.41 -56.29
C MET A 477 -1.64 4.12 -56.84
N ALA A 478 -1.54 3.07 -56.03
CA ALA A 478 -1.03 1.78 -56.47
C ALA A 478 -1.92 1.12 -57.54
N VAL A 479 -3.26 1.30 -57.47
CA VAL A 479 -4.18 0.85 -58.51
C VAL A 479 -3.96 1.64 -59.80
N ARG A 480 -3.88 2.98 -59.71
CA ARG A 480 -3.61 3.86 -60.86
C ARG A 480 -2.30 3.52 -61.57
N VAL A 481 -1.22 3.26 -60.82
CA VAL A 481 0.07 2.84 -61.39
C VAL A 481 -0.07 1.53 -62.17
N ARG A 482 -0.75 0.52 -61.61
CA ARG A 482 -0.99 -0.77 -62.33
C ARG A 482 -1.86 -0.61 -63.57
N GLU A 483 -2.77 0.37 -63.60
CA GLU A 483 -3.57 0.70 -64.79
C GLU A 483 -2.68 1.29 -65.89
N ILE A 484 -1.86 2.27 -65.54
CA ILE A 484 -0.89 2.90 -66.46
C ILE A 484 0.11 1.85 -67.00
N GLU A 485 0.64 0.97 -66.14
CA GLU A 485 1.52 -0.13 -66.57
C GLU A 485 0.84 -1.06 -67.58
N ARG A 486 -0.44 -1.41 -67.37
CA ARG A 486 -1.22 -2.21 -68.32
C ARG A 486 -1.45 -1.48 -69.65
N GLU A 487 -1.68 -0.17 -69.61
CA GLU A 487 -1.79 0.63 -70.84
C GLU A 487 -0.47 0.73 -71.61
N LEU A 488 0.65 0.92 -70.90
CA LEU A 488 1.98 0.93 -71.50
C LEU A 488 2.31 -0.42 -72.14
N GLN A 489 2.02 -1.54 -71.48
CA GLN A 489 2.19 -2.88 -72.05
C GLN A 489 1.37 -3.08 -73.34
N LYS A 490 0.14 -2.55 -73.42
CA LYS A 490 -0.66 -2.58 -74.65
C LYS A 490 -0.01 -1.76 -75.76
N ARG A 491 0.46 -0.55 -75.45
CA ARG A 491 1.18 0.30 -76.41
C ARG A 491 2.47 -0.36 -76.90
N ASP A 492 3.22 -1.02 -76.03
CA ASP A 492 4.44 -1.76 -76.41
C ASP A 492 4.11 -2.91 -77.37
N GLN A 493 3.00 -3.63 -77.14
CA GLN A 493 2.52 -4.67 -78.06
C GLN A 493 2.13 -4.08 -79.43
N GLU A 494 1.40 -2.95 -79.44
CA GLU A 494 1.04 -2.24 -80.67
C GLU A 494 2.28 -1.76 -81.44
N ILE A 495 3.27 -1.19 -80.74
CA ILE A 495 4.56 -0.78 -81.32
C ILE A 495 5.28 -1.99 -81.93
N GLY A 496 5.31 -3.12 -81.23
CA GLY A 496 5.89 -4.37 -81.73
C GLY A 496 5.25 -4.84 -83.05
N LEU A 497 3.91 -4.84 -83.12
CA LEU A 497 3.16 -5.17 -84.34
C LEU A 497 3.45 -4.18 -85.48
N LEU A 498 3.54 -2.89 -85.19
CA LEU A 498 3.88 -1.86 -86.18
C LEU A 498 5.31 -2.01 -86.69
N GLN A 499 6.27 -2.32 -85.83
CA GLN A 499 7.66 -2.60 -86.22
C GLN A 499 7.75 -3.82 -87.15
N GLU A 500 7.02 -4.90 -86.85
CA GLU A 500 6.96 -6.09 -87.71
C GLU A 500 6.35 -5.75 -89.09
N LYS A 501 5.28 -4.95 -89.12
CA LYS A 501 4.68 -4.46 -90.37
C LYS A 501 5.66 -3.60 -91.19
N VAL A 502 6.40 -2.70 -90.55
CA VAL A 502 7.43 -1.89 -91.22
C VAL A 502 8.51 -2.78 -91.81
N LYS A 503 8.97 -3.80 -91.08
CA LYS A 503 9.96 -4.77 -91.56
C LYS A 503 9.47 -5.52 -92.81
N LEU A 504 8.24 -6.04 -92.80
CA LEU A 504 7.65 -6.70 -93.96
C LEU A 504 7.54 -5.77 -95.18
N LEU A 505 7.17 -4.50 -94.97
CA LEU A 505 7.13 -3.50 -96.05
C LEU A 505 8.53 -3.17 -96.59
N GLN A 506 9.55 -3.10 -95.73
CA GLN A 506 10.94 -2.92 -96.13
C GLN A 506 11.45 -4.09 -96.96
N GLU A 507 11.23 -5.33 -96.51
CA GLU A 507 11.57 -6.55 -97.25
C GLU A 507 10.88 -6.58 -98.62
N ARG A 508 9.59 -6.20 -98.68
CA ARG A 508 8.84 -6.13 -99.93
C ARG A 508 9.37 -5.06 -100.88
N ASN A 509 9.71 -3.88 -100.36
CA ASN A 509 10.33 -2.81 -101.15
C ASN A 509 11.70 -3.21 -101.68
N GLN A 510 12.51 -3.90 -100.86
CA GLN A 510 13.80 -4.42 -101.28
C GLN A 510 13.65 -5.38 -102.46
N GLN A 511 12.73 -6.35 -102.38
CA GLN A 511 12.42 -7.26 -103.49
C GLN A 511 11.96 -6.53 -104.77
N LEU A 512 11.16 -5.47 -104.63
CA LEU A 512 10.72 -4.66 -105.78
C LEU A 512 11.89 -3.90 -106.40
N ASN A 513 12.80 -3.36 -105.59
CA ASN A 513 14.02 -2.69 -106.05
C ASN A 513 14.96 -3.66 -106.79
N GLU A 514 15.16 -4.86 -106.25
CA GLU A 514 15.95 -5.92 -106.90
C GLU A 514 15.38 -6.24 -108.28
N LYS A 515 14.05 -6.42 -108.40
CA LYS A 515 13.38 -6.62 -109.70
C LYS A 515 13.53 -5.43 -110.65
N LEU A 516 13.49 -4.20 -110.13
CA LEU A 516 13.69 -2.99 -110.92
C LEU A 516 15.11 -2.92 -111.48
N GLN A 517 16.11 -3.29 -110.67
CA GLN A 517 17.51 -3.41 -111.10
C GLN A 517 17.68 -4.51 -112.15
N GLU A 518 17.06 -5.68 -111.98
CA GLU A 518 17.05 -6.76 -112.97
C GLU A 518 16.45 -6.29 -114.31
N MET A 519 15.30 -5.60 -114.29
CA MET A 519 14.68 -5.05 -115.51
C MET A 519 15.55 -3.96 -116.15
N SER A 520 16.17 -3.08 -115.34
CA SER A 520 17.08 -2.06 -115.84
C SER A 520 18.32 -2.66 -116.49
N LEU A 521 18.89 -3.72 -115.90
CA LEU A 521 20.01 -4.45 -116.49
C LEU A 521 19.58 -5.15 -117.79
N ALA A 522 18.39 -5.77 -117.81
CA ALA A 522 17.84 -6.40 -119.01
C ALA A 522 17.63 -5.38 -120.16
N ALA A 523 17.19 -4.15 -119.84
CA ALA A 523 17.00 -3.08 -120.81
C ALA A 523 18.31 -2.45 -121.33
N ILE A 524 19.43 -2.64 -120.63
CA ILE A 524 20.76 -2.16 -121.08
C ILE A 524 21.45 -3.21 -121.96
N VAL A 525 21.22 -4.50 -121.71
CA VAL A 525 21.89 -5.62 -122.40
C VAL A 525 21.16 -6.05 -123.68
N GLY A 526 19.85 -5.86 -123.76
CA GLY A 526 19.05 -6.06 -124.98
C GLY A 526 18.98 -4.79 -125.81
#